data_AF-A0A6G1RML9-F1
#
_entry.id   AF-A0A6G1RML9-F1
#
_cell.length_a   1.000
_cell.length_b   1.000
_cell.length_c   1.000
_cell.angle_alpha   90.00
_cell.angle_beta   90.00
_cell.angle_gamma   90.00
#
_symmetry.space_group_name_H-M   'P 1'
#
loop_
_entity.id
_entity.type
_entity.pdbx_description
1 polymer ?
#
loop_
_entity_poly.entity_id
_entity_poly.type
_entity_poly.pdbx_seq_one_letter_code
_entity_poly.pdbx_strand_id
1 'polypeptide(L)'
;LTFRPHSTDSATHRKMTLSLADRCSKTLPSQIYPIRLPRETRTRRALLICNIEFEHLSRRDGAEVDVEGMRELLEGLGYTVDIHLNLTSEEMAKVMEGFADRKEH
;
A
#
# COMPACT_ATOMS: atom_id res chain seq x y z
N LEU A 1 -17.88 11.32 -24.38
CA LEU A 1 -16.90 10.94 -23.34
C LEU A 1 -16.85 9.42 -23.30
N THR A 2 -15.94 8.83 -24.07
CA THR A 2 -15.82 7.37 -24.17
C THR A 2 -15.06 6.86 -22.95
N PHE A 3 -15.76 6.14 -22.08
CA PHE A 3 -15.16 5.34 -21.03
C PHE A 3 -14.13 4.40 -21.65
N ARG A 4 -12.87 4.54 -21.26
CA ARG A 4 -11.84 3.56 -21.61
C ARG A 4 -12.11 2.29 -20.81
N PRO A 5 -12.24 1.12 -21.45
CA PRO A 5 -12.35 -0.13 -20.71
C PRO A 5 -11.01 -0.37 -20.01
N HIS A 6 -11.01 -0.36 -18.67
CA HIS A 6 -9.92 -0.95 -17.92
C HIS A 6 -10.01 -2.46 -18.15
N SER A 7 -9.00 -2.99 -18.85
CA SER A 7 -8.83 -4.42 -19.06
C SER A 7 -8.83 -5.15 -17.73
N THR A 8 -9.77 -6.05 -17.52
CA THR A 8 -9.83 -6.98 -16.38
C THR A 8 -8.96 -8.22 -16.58
N ASP A 9 -8.11 -8.27 -17.61
CA ASP A 9 -7.09 -9.30 -17.73
C ASP A 9 -5.91 -8.96 -16.82
N SER A 10 -5.87 -9.61 -15.66
CA SER A 10 -4.83 -9.53 -14.63
C SER A 10 -3.49 -10.08 -15.13
N ALA A 11 -2.86 -9.35 -16.04
CA ALA A 11 -1.46 -9.51 -16.43
C ALA A 11 -0.52 -8.64 -15.55
N THR A 12 -1.02 -8.05 -14.47
CA THR A 12 -0.30 -7.04 -13.67
C THR A 12 0.54 -7.62 -12.52
N HIS A 13 0.35 -8.87 -12.11
CA HIS A 13 1.12 -9.47 -11.00
C HIS A 13 2.33 -10.28 -11.48
N ARG A 14 3.34 -9.59 -12.03
CA ARG A 14 4.64 -10.23 -12.31
C ARG A 14 5.38 -10.51 -11.00
N LYS A 15 5.34 -11.75 -10.53
CA LYS A 15 6.07 -12.19 -9.33
C LYS A 15 7.57 -12.25 -9.57
N MET A 16 8.36 -11.88 -8.56
CA MET A 16 9.81 -12.05 -8.57
C MET A 16 10.15 -13.53 -8.37
N THR A 17 11.05 -14.08 -9.21
CA THR A 17 11.57 -15.45 -9.01
C THR A 17 12.79 -15.43 -8.09
N LEU A 18 13.04 -16.54 -7.38
CA LEU A 18 14.21 -16.69 -6.51
C LEU A 18 15.53 -16.44 -7.25
N SER A 19 15.65 -16.93 -8.49
CA SER A 19 16.84 -16.72 -9.33
C SER A 19 17.11 -15.25 -9.65
N LEU A 20 16.06 -14.44 -9.81
CA LEU A 20 16.21 -12.99 -10.01
C LEU A 20 16.60 -12.30 -8.72
N ALA A 21 15.99 -12.67 -7.59
CA ALA A 21 16.29 -12.09 -6.28
C ALA A 21 17.75 -12.34 -5.87
N ASP A 22 18.23 -13.57 -6.02
CA ASP A 22 19.62 -13.94 -5.74
C ASP A 22 20.60 -13.18 -6.62
N ARG A 23 20.26 -13.02 -7.91
CA ARG A 23 21.11 -12.28 -8.83
C ARG A 23 21.19 -10.80 -8.45
N CYS A 24 20.07 -10.15 -8.16
CA CYS A 24 20.04 -8.76 -7.72
C CYS A 24 20.85 -8.55 -6.44
N SER A 25 20.65 -9.42 -5.45
CA SER A 25 21.39 -9.41 -4.17
C SER A 25 22.91 -9.50 -4.37
N LYS A 26 23.37 -10.39 -5.27
CA LYS A 26 24.79 -10.60 -5.55
C LYS A 26 25.43 -9.45 -6.36
N THR A 27 24.67 -8.79 -7.23
CA THR A 27 25.20 -7.70 -8.06
C THR A 27 25.36 -6.37 -7.33
N LEU A 28 24.51 -6.10 -6.34
CA LEU A 28 24.43 -4.81 -5.66
C LEU A 28 24.25 -4.96 -4.13
N PRO A 29 25.15 -5.68 -3.44
CA PRO A 29 24.95 -6.11 -2.07
C PRO A 29 24.83 -4.95 -1.06
N SER A 30 25.47 -3.82 -1.31
CA SER A 30 25.44 -2.63 -0.44
C SER A 30 24.39 -1.59 -0.85
N GLN A 31 23.68 -1.78 -1.96
CA GLN A 31 22.71 -0.81 -2.48
C GLN A 31 21.25 -1.30 -2.34
N ILE A 32 21.05 -2.49 -1.75
CA ILE A 32 19.73 -3.07 -1.52
C ILE A 32 19.43 -3.06 -0.03
N TYR A 33 18.27 -2.51 0.35
CA TYR A 33 17.83 -2.54 1.74
C TYR A 33 17.64 -3.99 2.22
N PRO A 34 18.19 -4.35 3.40
CA PRO A 34 18.06 -5.70 3.92
C PRO A 34 16.61 -5.99 4.23
N ILE A 35 16.14 -7.15 3.79
CA ILE A 35 14.78 -7.59 4.06
C ILE A 35 14.83 -8.61 5.20
N ARG A 36 14.18 -8.32 6.34
CA ARG A 36 14.10 -9.25 7.48
C ARG A 36 13.57 -10.60 7.02
N LEU A 37 14.20 -11.73 7.34
CA LEU A 37 13.73 -13.07 6.97
C LEU A 37 13.55 -13.91 8.25
N PRO A 38 12.66 -14.93 8.26
CA PRO A 38 11.81 -15.39 7.15
C PRO A 38 10.57 -14.49 6.94
N ARG A 39 9.72 -14.76 5.93
CA ARG A 39 8.61 -13.85 5.57
C ARG A 39 7.53 -13.85 6.65
N GLU A 40 7.36 -14.98 7.32
CA GLU A 40 6.33 -15.30 8.30
C GLU A 40 6.52 -14.52 9.61
N THR A 41 7.74 -14.09 9.91
CA THR A 41 8.06 -13.30 11.12
C THR A 41 8.00 -11.80 10.87
N ARG A 42 7.63 -11.35 9.66
CA ARG A 42 7.57 -9.93 9.33
C ARG A 42 6.22 -9.35 9.74
N THR A 43 6.27 -8.23 10.43
CA THR A 43 5.13 -7.39 10.81
C THR A 43 5.11 -6.12 9.97
N ARG A 44 4.93 -6.26 8.65
CA ARG A 44 4.82 -5.12 7.75
C ARG A 44 3.43 -4.51 7.87
N ARG A 45 3.33 -3.20 8.10
CA ARG A 45 2.05 -2.48 8.03
C ARG A 45 2.17 -1.28 7.12
N ALA A 46 1.03 -0.89 6.56
CA ALA A 46 0.88 0.31 5.76
C ALA A 46 -0.36 1.06 6.26
N LEU A 47 -0.33 2.39 6.16
CA LEU A 47 -1.45 3.25 6.48
C LEU A 47 -1.98 3.86 5.18
N LEU A 48 -3.28 3.77 4.95
CA LEU A 48 -3.98 4.38 3.84
C LEU A 48 -5.05 5.32 4.38
N ILE A 49 -4.86 6.62 4.17
CA ILE A 49 -5.87 7.64 4.48
C ILE A 49 -6.42 8.16 3.16
N CYS A 50 -7.74 8.05 2.94
CA CYS A 50 -8.38 8.56 1.73
C CYS A 50 -9.68 9.32 2.05
N ASN A 51 -9.70 10.62 1.79
CA ASN A 51 -10.92 11.41 1.87
C ASN A 51 -11.63 11.40 0.51
N ILE A 52 -12.85 10.88 0.51
CA ILE A 52 -13.77 10.76 -0.61
C ILE A 52 -14.86 11.83 -0.51
N GLU A 53 -15.42 12.01 0.69
CA GLU A 53 -16.47 12.98 0.97
C GLU A 53 -15.92 14.17 1.77
N PHE A 54 -16.44 15.35 1.48
CA PHE A 54 -16.02 16.60 2.11
C PHE A 54 -17.25 17.46 2.41
N GLU A 55 -17.21 18.21 3.51
CA GLU A 55 -18.34 19.05 3.93
C GLU A 55 -18.56 20.27 3.02
N HIS A 56 -17.46 20.86 2.52
CA HIS A 56 -17.50 22.09 1.72
C HIS A 56 -16.84 21.94 0.34
N LEU A 57 -16.50 20.72 -0.05
CA LEU A 57 -15.93 20.40 -1.36
C LEU A 57 -16.75 19.29 -2.02
N SER A 58 -16.64 19.17 -3.34
CA SER A 58 -17.25 18.06 -4.06
C SER A 58 -16.68 16.73 -3.63
N ARG A 59 -17.53 15.70 -3.60
CA ARG A 59 -17.11 14.30 -3.47
C ARG A 59 -16.10 13.93 -4.57
N ARG A 60 -15.11 13.12 -4.22
CA ARG A 60 -14.11 12.56 -5.14
C ARG A 60 -14.60 11.22 -5.70
N ASP A 61 -15.51 11.28 -6.66
CA ASP A 61 -16.05 10.08 -7.31
C ASP A 61 -14.93 9.23 -7.94
N GLY A 62 -14.92 7.94 -7.63
CA GLY A 62 -13.91 6.99 -8.12
C GLY A 62 -12.75 6.75 -7.16
N ALA A 63 -12.63 7.55 -6.09
CA ALA A 63 -11.62 7.33 -5.04
C ALA A 63 -11.82 6.00 -4.29
N GLU A 64 -13.01 5.39 -4.36
CA GLU A 64 -13.27 4.03 -3.86
C GLU A 64 -12.44 2.98 -4.61
N VAL A 65 -12.26 3.17 -5.92
CA VAL A 65 -11.45 2.28 -6.77
C VAL A 65 -9.98 2.43 -6.41
N ASP A 66 -9.52 3.65 -6.11
CA ASP A 66 -8.16 3.88 -5.61
C ASP A 66 -7.92 3.17 -4.28
N VAL A 67 -8.89 3.23 -3.35
CA VAL A 67 -8.79 2.56 -2.04
C VAL A 67 -8.69 1.05 -2.21
N GLU A 68 -9.54 0.45 -3.05
CA GLU A 68 -9.53 -0.99 -3.29
C GLU A 68 -8.22 -1.43 -3.94
N GLY A 69 -7.80 -0.77 -5.02
CA GLY A 69 -6.58 -1.12 -5.74
C GLY A 69 -5.32 -0.97 -4.88
N MET A 70 -5.25 0.07 -4.04
CA MET A 70 -4.12 0.25 -3.12
C MET A 70 -4.11 -0.78 -1.99
N ARG A 71 -5.28 -1.16 -1.47
CA ARG A 71 -5.40 -2.25 -0.49
C ARG A 71 -4.86 -3.56 -1.08
N GLU A 72 -5.41 -3.99 -2.21
CA GLU A 72 -5.02 -5.25 -2.86
C GLU A 72 -3.51 -5.29 -3.19
N LEU A 73 -2.96 -4.18 -3.67
CA LEU A 73 -1.54 -4.07 -3.98
C LEU A 73 -0.67 -4.24 -2.73
N LEU A 74 -0.95 -3.50 -1.66
CA LEU A 74 -0.14 -3.51 -0.44
C LEU A 74 -0.26 -4.85 0.30
N GLU A 75 -1.46 -5.43 0.36
CA GLU A 75 -1.67 -6.77 0.90
C GLU A 75 -0.95 -7.83 0.06
N GLY A 76 -0.96 -7.69 -1.28
CA GLY A 76 -0.19 -8.53 -2.20
C GLY A 76 1.32 -8.46 -1.96
N LEU A 77 1.84 -7.31 -1.52
CA LEU A 77 3.24 -7.12 -1.09
C LEU A 77 3.52 -7.61 0.33
N GLY A 78 2.50 -8.09 1.05
CA GLY A 78 2.57 -8.65 2.39
C GLY A 78 2.54 -7.61 3.51
N TYR A 79 1.89 -6.47 3.29
CA TYR A 79 1.58 -5.50 4.35
C TYR A 79 0.18 -5.77 4.91
N THR A 80 0.00 -5.57 6.22
CA THR A 80 -1.32 -5.37 6.80
C THR A 80 -1.70 -3.88 6.66
N VAL A 81 -2.77 -3.59 5.94
CA VAL A 81 -3.17 -2.21 5.63
C VAL A 81 -4.20 -1.71 6.63
N ASP A 82 -3.93 -0.57 7.25
CA ASP A 82 -4.88 0.17 8.10
C ASP A 82 -5.51 1.28 7.25
N ILE A 83 -6.83 1.25 7.06
CA ILE A 83 -7.54 2.13 6.14
C ILE A 83 -8.44 3.07 6.93
N HIS A 84 -8.27 4.38 6.69
CA HIS A 84 -9.11 5.42 7.28
C HIS A 84 -9.68 6.30 6.17
N LEU A 85 -10.98 6.62 6.27
CA LEU A 85 -11.68 7.42 5.26
C LEU A 85 -12.23 8.70 5.87
N ASN A 86 -12.27 9.76 5.05
CA ASN A 86 -12.96 11.03 5.35
C ASN A 86 -12.56 11.66 6.71
N LEU A 87 -11.27 11.76 6.97
CA LEU A 87 -10.72 12.34 8.19
C LEU A 87 -10.47 13.85 8.05
N THR A 88 -10.71 14.59 9.12
CA THR A 88 -10.20 15.96 9.29
C THR A 88 -8.67 15.95 9.44
N SER A 89 -8.04 17.13 9.33
CA SER A 89 -6.60 17.27 9.55
C SER A 89 -6.15 16.85 10.95
N GLU A 90 -6.95 17.17 11.98
CA GLU A 90 -6.67 16.78 13.36
C GLU A 90 -6.76 15.26 13.55
N GLU A 91 -7.74 14.61 12.93
CA GLU A 91 -7.86 13.16 12.97
C GLU A 91 -6.74 12.46 12.21
N MET A 92 -6.35 12.99 11.03
CA MET A 92 -5.19 12.47 10.29
C MET A 92 -3.91 12.54 11.14
N ALA A 93 -3.68 13.63 11.86
CA ALA A 93 -2.53 13.77 12.75
C ALA A 93 -2.52 12.70 13.85
N LYS A 94 -3.66 12.46 14.51
CA LYS A 94 -3.81 11.42 15.54
C LYS A 94 -3.60 10.02 14.99
N VAL A 95 -4.12 9.73 13.79
CA VAL A 95 -3.94 8.44 13.14
C VAL A 95 -2.48 8.22 12.76
N MET A 96 -1.79 9.24 12.25
CA MET A 96 -0.36 9.15 11.94
C MET A 96 0.49 8.95 13.20
N GLU A 97 0.21 9.68 14.27
CA GLU A 97 0.90 9.53 15.57
C GLU A 97 0.69 8.10 16.12
N GLY A 98 -0.57 7.65 16.16
CA GLY A 98 -0.89 6.29 16.60
C GLY A 98 -0.30 5.20 15.71
N PHE A 99 -0.11 5.45 14.41
CA PHE A 99 0.56 4.52 13.50
C PHE A 99 2.07 4.47 13.76
N ALA A 100 2.71 5.61 14.01
CA ALA A 100 4.14 5.70 14.32
C ALA A 100 4.50 5.04 15.67
N ASP A 101 3.60 5.10 16.65
CA ASP A 101 3.82 4.56 18.00
C ASP A 101 3.66 3.03 18.10
N ARG A 102 3.24 2.35 17.03
CA ARG A 102 3.05 0.88 17.06
C ARG A 102 4.40 0.18 17.22
N LYS A 103 4.57 -0.48 18.38
CA LYS A 103 5.78 -1.25 18.75
C LYS A 103 6.05 -2.49 17.89
N GLU A 104 5.15 -2.81 16.97
CA GLU A 104 5.23 -3.97 16.10
C GLU A 104 6.12 -3.71 14.88
N HIS A 105 6.65 -2.49 14.73
CA HIS A 105 7.55 -2.06 13.66
C HIS A 105 9.02 -2.03 14.08
#